data_AF-A0A195D0R8-F1
#
_entry.id   AF-A0A195D0R8-F1
#
_cell.length_a   1.000
_cell.length_b   1.000
_cell.length_c   1.000
_cell.angle_alpha   90.00
_cell.angle_beta   90.00
_cell.angle_gamma   90.00
#
_symmetry.space_group_name_H-M   'P 1'
#
loop_
_entity.id
_entity.type
_entity.pdbx_description
1 polymer ?
#
loop_
_entity_poly.entity_id
_entity_poly.type
_entity_poly.pdbx_seq_one_letter_code
_entity_poly.pdbx_strand_id
1 'polypeptide(L)'
;MPKNKENNKRKKQVDDEGDEDYRKRRDRNNQAVKRSRVKSKLRTQQTLERVNQLKTENELLEEKIKMLTKELGFLKDLFIAHAGGSSQHSINIQDLDLNSLLAEEKQAEESSVIKTSVIKSSTKP
;
A
#
# COMPACT_ATOMS: atom_id res chain seq x y z
N MET A 1 -19.15 -44.92 64.41
CA MET A 1 -18.72 -43.56 64.85
C MET A 1 -18.52 -42.69 63.60
N PRO A 2 -18.87 -41.39 63.65
CA PRO A 2 -19.78 -40.75 62.69
C PRO A 2 -19.13 -40.15 61.43
N LYS A 3 -19.91 -40.08 60.34
CA LYS A 3 -19.58 -39.36 59.10
C LYS A 3 -19.81 -37.86 59.32
N ASN A 4 -18.72 -37.09 59.36
CA ASN A 4 -18.76 -35.62 59.40
C ASN A 4 -19.28 -35.06 58.06
N LYS A 5 -20.50 -34.50 58.09
CA LYS A 5 -21.25 -33.99 56.92
C LYS A 5 -21.32 -32.46 56.86
N GLU A 6 -20.43 -31.72 57.52
CA GLU A 6 -20.58 -30.25 57.61
C GLU A 6 -19.67 -29.42 56.68
N ASN A 7 -18.71 -30.03 55.97
CA ASN A 7 -17.75 -29.26 55.14
C ASN A 7 -18.09 -29.15 53.63
N ASN A 8 -19.23 -29.68 53.17
CA ASN A 8 -19.50 -29.76 51.73
C ASN A 8 -20.07 -28.46 51.10
N LYS A 9 -20.54 -27.51 51.91
CA LYS A 9 -21.02 -26.20 51.40
C LYS A 9 -19.89 -25.22 51.07
N ARG A 10 -18.77 -25.28 51.81
CA ARG A 10 -17.62 -24.36 51.60
C ARG A 10 -16.74 -24.78 50.41
N LYS A 11 -16.63 -26.08 50.11
CA LYS A 11 -15.92 -26.55 48.91
C LYS A 11 -16.64 -26.18 47.60
N LYS A 12 -17.98 -26.20 47.60
CA LYS A 12 -18.77 -25.87 46.42
C LYS A 12 -18.70 -24.39 46.04
N GLN A 13 -18.53 -23.47 46.99
CA GLN A 13 -18.37 -22.04 46.70
C GLN A 13 -17.00 -21.70 46.09
N VAL A 14 -15.93 -22.37 46.53
CA VAL A 14 -14.57 -22.13 46.00
C VAL A 14 -14.41 -22.71 44.59
N ASP A 15 -15.04 -23.85 44.29
CA ASP A 15 -15.11 -24.37 42.91
C ASP A 15 -15.97 -23.48 41.99
N ASP A 16 -17.03 -22.87 42.51
CA ASP A 16 -17.93 -21.97 41.75
C ASP A 16 -17.27 -20.61 41.46
N GLU A 17 -16.54 -20.02 42.43
CA GLU A 17 -15.69 -18.83 42.20
C GLU A 17 -14.56 -19.13 41.20
N GLY A 18 -13.95 -20.31 41.27
CA GLY A 18 -12.96 -20.76 40.28
C GLY A 18 -13.53 -20.91 38.87
N ASP A 19 -14.76 -21.40 38.74
CA ASP A 19 -15.50 -21.47 37.47
C ASP A 19 -15.90 -20.07 36.98
N GLU A 20 -16.33 -19.18 37.88
CA GLU A 20 -16.69 -17.79 37.53
C GLU A 20 -15.47 -16.98 37.05
N ASP A 21 -14.33 -17.10 37.74
CA ASP A 21 -13.06 -16.48 37.35
C ASP A 21 -12.49 -17.08 36.07
N TYR A 22 -12.69 -18.38 35.84
CA TYR A 22 -12.37 -19.02 34.57
C TYR A 22 -13.23 -18.45 33.43
N ARG A 23 -14.56 -18.35 33.62
CA ARG A 23 -15.48 -17.76 32.63
C ARG A 23 -15.13 -16.32 32.30
N LYS A 24 -14.88 -15.47 33.30
CA LYS A 24 -14.45 -14.07 33.10
C LYS A 24 -13.16 -13.98 32.27
N ARG A 25 -12.16 -14.82 32.57
CA ARG A 25 -10.91 -14.90 31.78
C ARG A 25 -11.17 -15.38 30.35
N ARG A 26 -12.04 -16.38 30.17
CA ARG A 26 -12.38 -16.93 28.86
C ARG A 26 -13.13 -15.92 28.00
N ASP A 27 -14.07 -15.20 28.57
CA ASP A 27 -14.82 -14.15 27.88
C ASP A 27 -13.92 -13.00 27.47
N ARG A 28 -12.99 -12.59 28.35
CA ARG A 28 -11.97 -11.59 28.01
C ARG A 28 -11.08 -12.06 26.86
N ASN A 29 -10.62 -13.32 26.88
CA ASN A 29 -9.82 -13.87 25.79
C ASN A 29 -10.62 -13.95 24.48
N ASN A 30 -11.86 -14.42 24.53
CA ASN A 30 -12.74 -14.47 23.36
C ASN A 30 -12.96 -13.08 22.75
N GLN A 31 -13.15 -12.06 23.59
CA GLN A 31 -13.21 -10.67 23.14
C GLN A 31 -11.90 -10.21 22.52
N ALA A 32 -10.75 -10.51 23.13
CA ALA A 32 -9.44 -10.17 22.60
C ALA A 32 -9.17 -10.82 21.23
N VAL A 33 -9.54 -12.09 21.06
CA VAL A 33 -9.43 -12.82 19.80
C VAL A 33 -10.33 -12.21 18.73
N LYS A 34 -11.60 -11.91 19.05
CA LYS A 34 -12.51 -11.22 18.12
C LYS A 34 -11.94 -9.87 17.69
N ARG A 35 -11.46 -9.05 18.63
CA ARG A 35 -10.81 -7.76 18.33
C ARG A 35 -9.58 -7.93 17.45
N SER A 36 -8.73 -8.91 17.74
CA SER A 36 -7.52 -9.21 16.95
C SER A 36 -7.85 -9.59 15.51
N ARG A 37 -8.84 -10.49 15.32
CA ARG A 37 -9.32 -10.89 13.98
C ARG A 37 -9.87 -9.72 13.19
N VAL A 38 -10.72 -8.90 13.81
CA VAL A 38 -11.28 -7.70 13.15
C VAL A 38 -10.18 -6.72 12.79
N LYS A 39 -9.23 -6.47 13.70
CA LYS A 39 -8.09 -5.57 13.44
C LYS A 39 -7.22 -6.06 12.28
N SER A 40 -6.96 -7.37 12.21
CA SER A 40 -6.21 -7.96 11.09
C SER A 40 -6.95 -7.81 9.77
N LYS A 41 -8.27 -8.11 9.73
CA LYS A 41 -9.10 -7.94 8.54
C LYS A 41 -9.15 -6.47 8.10
N LEU A 42 -9.32 -5.54 9.03
CA LEU A 42 -9.35 -4.10 8.76
C LEU A 42 -8.01 -3.63 8.19
N ARG A 43 -6.88 -4.06 8.76
CA ARG A 43 -5.56 -3.73 8.23
C ARG A 43 -5.42 -4.16 6.77
N THR A 44 -5.80 -5.39 6.44
CA THR A 44 -5.75 -5.90 5.06
C THR A 44 -6.63 -5.06 4.12
N GLN A 45 -7.85 -4.72 4.55
CA GLN A 45 -8.77 -3.87 3.78
C GLN A 45 -8.19 -2.47 3.54
N GLN A 46 -7.66 -1.83 4.59
CA GLN A 46 -7.01 -0.51 4.49
C GLN A 46 -5.81 -0.52 3.56
N THR A 47 -4.99 -1.58 3.61
CA THR A 47 -3.87 -1.74 2.68
C THR A 47 -4.34 -1.85 1.23
N LEU A 48 -5.40 -2.65 0.97
CA LEU A 48 -5.97 -2.79 -0.37
C LEU A 48 -6.50 -1.44 -0.89
N GLU A 49 -7.25 -0.72 -0.07
CA GLU A 49 -7.76 0.62 -0.40
C GLU A 49 -6.64 1.59 -0.70
N ARG A 50 -5.58 1.61 0.12
CA ARG A 50 -4.42 2.48 -0.12
C ARG A 50 -3.70 2.14 -1.40
N VAL A 51 -3.53 0.86 -1.73
CA VAL A 51 -2.94 0.44 -3.00
C VAL A 51 -3.79 0.91 -4.18
N ASN A 52 -5.11 0.80 -4.09
CA ASN A 52 -6.00 1.27 -5.14
C ASN A 52 -5.94 2.80 -5.31
N GLN A 53 -5.93 3.56 -4.21
CA GLN A 53 -5.76 5.01 -4.24
C GLN A 53 -4.45 5.41 -4.92
N LEU A 54 -3.33 4.76 -4.57
CA LEU A 54 -2.03 5.04 -5.19
C LEU A 54 -2.01 4.70 -6.68
N LYS A 55 -2.70 3.63 -7.11
CA LYS A 55 -2.82 3.31 -8.54
C LYS A 55 -3.58 4.40 -9.29
N THR A 56 -4.72 4.84 -8.76
CA THR A 56 -5.51 5.91 -9.39
C THR A 56 -4.74 7.22 -9.43
N GLU A 57 -3.98 7.54 -8.38
CA GLU A 57 -3.15 8.74 -8.33
C GLU A 57 -2.00 8.67 -9.35
N ASN A 58 -1.34 7.51 -9.49
CA ASN A 58 -0.32 7.30 -10.52
C ASN A 58 -0.89 7.47 -11.92
N GLU A 59 -2.04 6.87 -12.24
CA GLU A 59 -2.68 7.01 -13.55
C GLU A 59 -2.97 8.48 -13.89
N LEU A 60 -3.47 9.26 -12.92
CA LEU A 60 -3.72 10.70 -13.10
C LEU A 60 -2.41 11.49 -13.29
N LEU A 61 -1.36 11.15 -12.56
CA LEU A 61 -0.05 11.79 -12.70
C LEU A 61 0.58 11.48 -14.05
N GLU A 62 0.49 10.24 -14.53
CA GLU A 62 0.96 9.82 -15.85
C GLU A 62 0.22 10.56 -16.98
N GLU A 63 -1.11 10.70 -16.87
CA GLU A 63 -1.90 11.47 -17.83
C GLU A 63 -1.51 12.95 -17.83
N LYS A 64 -1.27 13.53 -16.65
CA LYS A 64 -0.80 14.91 -16.51
C LYS A 64 0.58 15.12 -17.11
N ILE A 65 1.52 14.20 -16.88
CA ILE A 65 2.85 14.23 -17.51
C ILE A 65 2.68 14.20 -19.03
N LYS A 66 1.91 13.25 -19.55
CA LYS A 66 1.67 13.10 -20.99
C LYS A 66 1.07 14.36 -21.61
N MET A 67 0.12 15.01 -20.94
CA MET A 67 -0.47 16.27 -21.39
C MET A 67 0.57 17.39 -21.44
N LEU A 68 1.33 17.58 -20.36
CA LEU A 68 2.38 18.61 -20.27
C LEU A 68 3.49 18.38 -21.31
N THR A 69 3.88 17.13 -21.56
CA THR A 69 4.86 16.79 -22.60
C THR A 69 4.36 17.18 -24.00
N LYS A 70 3.07 16.96 -24.29
CA LYS A 70 2.47 17.40 -25.56
C LYS A 70 2.40 18.92 -25.68
N GLU A 71 2.00 19.61 -24.61
CA GLU A 71 1.97 21.08 -24.59
C GLU A 71 3.36 21.66 -24.83
N LEU A 72 4.38 21.11 -24.15
CA LEU A 72 5.76 21.53 -24.34
C LEU A 72 6.26 21.27 -25.77
N GLY A 73 5.93 20.10 -26.34
CA GLY A 73 6.20 19.79 -27.74
C GLY A 73 5.56 20.79 -28.70
N PHE A 74 4.27 21.11 -28.49
CA PHE A 74 3.55 22.09 -29.28
C PHE A 74 4.18 23.49 -29.21
N LEU A 75 4.56 23.94 -28.01
CA LEU A 75 5.24 25.24 -27.84
C LEU A 75 6.60 25.27 -28.54
N LYS A 76 7.37 24.17 -28.49
CA LYS A 76 8.65 24.03 -29.19
C LYS A 76 8.44 24.11 -30.71
N ASP A 77 7.47 23.38 -31.24
CA ASP A 77 7.16 23.37 -32.67
C ASP A 77 6.72 24.75 -33.16
N LEU A 78 5.89 25.45 -32.36
CA LEU A 78 5.47 26.82 -32.63
C LEU A 78 6.66 27.79 -32.64
N PHE A 79 7.56 27.67 -31.67
CA PHE A 79 8.77 28.49 -31.60
C PHE A 79 9.71 28.23 -32.78
N ILE A 80 9.93 26.97 -33.16
CA ILE A 80 10.76 26.61 -34.32
C ILE A 80 10.14 27.14 -35.62
N ALA A 81 8.83 26.99 -35.80
CA ALA A 81 8.14 27.49 -36.99
C ALA A 81 8.24 29.02 -37.13
N HIS A 82 8.21 29.75 -36.01
CA HIS A 82 8.27 31.22 -36.00
C HIS A 82 9.72 31.75 -36.08
N ALA A 83 10.67 31.12 -35.39
CA ALA A 83 12.09 31.48 -35.42
C ALA A 83 12.78 31.06 -36.73
N GLY A 84 12.37 29.93 -37.32
CA GLY A 84 12.90 29.44 -38.60
C GLY A 84 12.49 30.29 -39.82
N GLY A 85 11.49 31.17 -39.68
CA GLY A 85 11.03 32.07 -40.74
C GLY A 85 11.73 33.44 -40.79
N SER A 86 12.49 33.84 -39.76
CA SER A 86 12.86 35.26 -39.59
C SER A 86 14.34 35.63 -39.66
N SER A 87 15.31 34.74 -39.50
CA SER A 87 16.72 35.13 -39.73
C SER A 87 17.67 33.94 -39.74
N GLN A 88 18.47 33.87 -40.80
CA GLN A 88 19.85 33.37 -41.05
C GLN A 88 20.71 32.71 -39.93
N HIS A 89 20.20 32.33 -38.76
CA HIS A 89 20.96 31.65 -37.73
C HIS A 89 20.34 30.27 -37.46
N SER A 90 20.76 29.29 -38.26
CA SER A 90 20.46 27.88 -38.06
C SER A 90 21.10 27.40 -36.76
N ILE A 91 20.44 27.59 -35.62
CA ILE A 91 20.73 26.80 -34.43
C ILE A 91 20.17 25.41 -34.74
N ASN A 92 21.06 24.49 -35.09
CA ASN A 92 20.72 23.12 -35.43
C ASN A 92 20.30 22.37 -34.14
N ILE A 93 19.06 22.59 -33.70
CA ILE A 93 18.46 21.98 -32.49
C ILE A 93 18.17 20.48 -32.69
N GLN A 94 18.36 19.94 -33.90
CA GLN A 94 18.23 18.51 -34.19
C GLN A 94 19.14 17.64 -33.31
N ASP A 95 20.23 18.21 -32.77
CA ASP A 95 21.17 17.52 -31.87
C ASP A 95 20.70 17.38 -30.42
N LEU A 96 19.56 17.96 -30.03
CA LEU A 96 18.92 17.63 -28.75
C LEU A 96 18.00 16.42 -28.94
N ASP A 97 18.61 15.26 -29.21
CA ASP A 97 17.92 13.98 -29.38
C ASP A 97 17.31 13.52 -28.05
N LEU A 98 16.05 13.90 -27.86
CA LEU A 98 15.24 13.50 -26.72
C LEU A 98 14.88 12.01 -26.76
N ASN A 99 15.07 11.29 -27.89
CA ASN A 99 14.92 9.83 -27.87
C ASN A 99 15.98 9.19 -26.98
N SER A 100 17.19 9.76 -26.91
CA SER A 100 18.21 9.33 -25.95
C SER A 100 17.80 9.61 -24.50
N LEU A 101 17.06 10.69 -24.24
CA LEU A 101 16.64 11.07 -22.88
C LEU A 101 15.37 10.32 -22.42
N LEU A 102 14.47 9.98 -23.35
CA LEU A 102 13.28 9.16 -23.10
C LEU A 102 13.59 7.65 -23.12
N ALA A 103 14.70 7.22 -23.75
CA ALA A 103 15.13 5.83 -23.72
C ALA A 103 15.65 5.38 -22.33
N GLU A 104 16.03 6.31 -21.46
CA GLU A 104 16.38 6.01 -20.06
C GLU A 104 15.17 5.53 -19.23
N GLU A 105 13.94 5.76 -19.70
CA GLU A 105 12.71 5.34 -19.03
C GLU A 105 12.53 3.81 -19.06
N LYS A 106 13.15 3.10 -20.01
CA LYS A 106 13.04 1.63 -20.11
C LYS A 106 13.80 0.86 -19.02
N GLN A 107 14.85 1.46 -18.44
CA GLN A 107 15.60 0.84 -17.32
C GLN A 107 14.92 1.07 -15.96
N ALA A 108 14.12 2.14 -15.84
CA ALA A 108 13.34 2.42 -14.63
C ALA A 108 12.19 1.42 -14.44
N GLU A 109 11.55 0.98 -15.54
CA GLU A 109 10.50 -0.03 -15.50
C GLU A 109 11.03 -1.43 -15.13
N GLU A 110 12.19 -1.85 -15.66
CA GLU A 110 12.79 -3.15 -15.26
C GLU A 110 13.20 -3.16 -13.78
N SER A 111 13.71 -2.05 -13.25
CA SER A 111 14.11 -1.95 -11.84
C SER A 111 12.93 -1.86 -10.86
N SER A 112 11.78 -1.33 -11.27
CA SER A 112 10.54 -1.29 -10.48
C SER A 112 9.86 -2.67 -10.41
N VAL A 113 9.87 -3.42 -11.52
CA VAL A 113 9.36 -4.79 -11.62
C VAL A 113 10.24 -5.77 -10.81
N ILE A 114 11.57 -5.60 -10.82
CA ILE A 114 12.48 -6.40 -10.00
C ILE A 114 12.23 -6.15 -8.51
N LYS A 115 12.14 -4.89 -8.05
CA LYS A 115 11.87 -4.59 -6.63
C LYS A 115 10.54 -5.15 -6.13
N THR A 116 9.48 -5.08 -6.92
CA THR A 116 8.17 -5.65 -6.57
C THR A 116 8.16 -7.18 -6.57
N SER A 117 8.94 -7.83 -7.46
CA SER A 117 9.11 -9.29 -7.46
C SER A 117 9.91 -9.81 -6.25
N VAL A 118 10.98 -9.10 -5.86
CA VAL A 118 11.83 -9.45 -4.72
C VAL A 118 11.04 -9.37 -3.40
N ILE A 119 10.21 -8.35 -3.22
CA ILE A 119 9.36 -8.19 -2.03
C ILE A 119 8.29 -9.30 -1.92
N LYS A 120 7.72 -9.74 -3.04
CA LYS A 120 6.77 -10.88 -3.04
C LYS A 120 7.43 -12.22 -2.69
N SER A 121 8.71 -12.41 -2.99
CA SER A 121 9.45 -13.64 -2.67
C SER A 121 9.90 -13.73 -1.20
N SER A 122 10.12 -12.58 -0.55
CA SER A 122 10.57 -12.51 0.85
C SER A 122 9.43 -12.47 1.88
N THR A 123 8.17 -12.42 1.42
CA THR A 123 6.97 -12.41 2.27
C THR A 123 6.02 -13.55 1.91
N LYS A 124 6.51 -14.78 2.05
CA LYS A 124 5.66 -15.98 2.18
C LYS A 124 6.11 -16.73 3.45
N PRO A 125 5.16 -17.24 4.28
CA PRO A 125 5.47 -17.85 5.57
C PRO A 125 6.37 -19.08 5.48
#